data_AF-A0A4Q3R9U2-F1
#
_entry.id   AF-A0A4Q3R9U2-F1
#
_cell.length_a   1.000
_cell.length_b   1.000
_cell.length_c   1.000
_cell.angle_alpha   90.00
_cell.angle_beta   90.00
_cell.angle_gamma   90.00
#
_symmetry.space_group_name_H-M   'P 1'
#
loop_
_entity.id
_entity.type
_entity.pdbx_description
1 polymer ?
#
loop_
_entity_poly.entity_id
_entity_poly.type
_entity_poly.pdbx_seq_one_letter_code
_entity_poly.pdbx_strand_id
1 'polypeptide(L)'
;METRQQKRNYPFLQGGGEMGELIRTYAWSQTSIGSPDQWPQALQISLGNVLNSGFPMFLFWGDDLVCFYNDAFRPSLGVDGKHPAIGKKAKVVWEEIWDFIGATHRWRNETRKACLV
;
A
#
# COMPACT_ATOMS: atom_id res chain seq x y z
N MET A 1 10.02 12.17 -30.71
CA MET A 1 9.12 12.94 -29.83
C MET A 1 9.10 12.22 -28.49
N GLU A 2 10.00 12.58 -27.59
CA GLU A 2 10.13 11.91 -26.29
C GLU A 2 9.19 12.59 -25.29
N THR A 3 8.13 11.89 -24.89
CA THR A 3 7.27 12.31 -23.79
C THR A 3 8.08 12.32 -22.50
N ARG A 4 8.54 13.51 -22.09
CA ARG A 4 8.97 13.77 -20.71
C ARG A 4 7.80 13.46 -19.80
N GLN A 5 7.82 12.29 -19.17
CA GLN A 5 6.89 11.94 -18.11
C GLN A 5 7.17 12.90 -16.95
N GLN A 6 6.38 13.97 -16.83
CA GLN A 6 6.42 14.85 -15.67
C GLN A 6 6.27 13.97 -14.43
N LYS A 7 7.30 13.95 -13.57
CA LYS A 7 7.25 13.32 -12.24
C LYS A 7 6.10 14.01 -11.49
N ARG A 8 4.90 13.41 -11.49
CA ARG A 8 3.76 13.95 -10.73
C ARG A 8 4.14 13.92 -9.26
N ASN A 9 4.14 15.09 -8.63
CA ASN A 9 4.47 15.23 -7.22
C ASN A 9 3.17 15.13 -6.41
N TYR A 10 3.05 14.13 -5.56
CA TYR A 10 1.90 13.92 -4.68
C TYR A 10 2.30 14.30 -3.25
N PRO A 11 1.82 15.43 -2.69
CA PRO A 11 2.21 15.88 -1.35
C PRO A 11 1.95 14.84 -0.26
N PHE A 12 0.86 14.06 -0.37
CA PHE A 12 0.50 13.01 0.59
C PHE A 12 1.42 11.77 0.54
N LEU A 13 2.28 11.66 -0.48
CA LEU A 13 3.31 10.63 -0.60
C LEU A 13 4.71 11.14 -0.25
N GLN A 14 4.85 12.37 0.23
CA GLN A 14 6.14 12.88 0.68
C GLN A 14 6.56 12.21 1.99
N GLY A 15 7.87 11.96 2.14
CA GLY A 15 8.42 11.26 3.30
C GLY A 15 8.49 9.74 3.12
N GLY A 16 8.55 9.02 4.24
CA GLY A 16 8.52 7.56 4.30
C GLY A 16 9.73 6.84 3.69
N GLY A 17 10.94 7.41 3.74
CA GLY A 17 12.17 6.69 3.40
C GLY A 17 12.13 5.87 2.10
N GLU A 18 12.47 4.58 2.21
CA GLU A 18 12.46 3.59 1.14
C GLU A 18 11.02 3.28 0.70
N MET A 19 10.07 3.12 1.63
CA MET A 19 8.69 2.73 1.28
C MET A 19 7.94 3.83 0.53
N GLY A 20 8.14 5.08 0.91
CA GLY A 20 7.63 6.23 0.21
C GLY A 20 8.19 6.34 -1.19
N GLU A 21 9.48 6.05 -1.39
CA GLU A 21 10.07 6.02 -2.74
C GLU A 21 9.50 4.88 -3.58
N LEU A 22 9.34 3.69 -2.99
CA LEU A 22 8.69 2.57 -3.67
C LEU A 22 7.26 2.93 -4.07
N ILE A 23 6.47 3.55 -3.19
CA ILE A 23 5.11 3.98 -3.53
C ILE A 23 5.13 5.06 -4.62
N ARG A 24 6.07 6.02 -4.61
CA ARG A 24 6.13 7.05 -5.66
C ARG A 24 6.54 6.49 -7.04
N THR A 25 7.30 5.42 -7.07
CA THR A 25 7.85 4.81 -8.30
C THR A 25 7.05 3.62 -8.81
N TYR A 26 6.09 3.11 -8.04
CA TYR A 26 5.27 1.96 -8.42
C TYR A 26 4.29 2.30 -9.56
N ALA A 27 4.09 1.35 -10.48
CA ALA A 27 3.21 1.49 -11.63
C ALA A 27 1.71 1.32 -11.26
N TRP A 28 1.17 2.23 -10.44
CA TRP A 28 -0.18 2.13 -9.87
C TRP A 28 -1.31 2.06 -10.88
N SER A 29 -1.14 2.61 -12.09
CA SER A 29 -2.11 2.52 -13.17
C SER A 29 -2.40 1.08 -13.61
N GLN A 30 -1.54 0.13 -13.25
CA GLN A 30 -1.70 -1.30 -13.53
C GLN A 30 -2.39 -2.06 -12.38
N THR A 31 -2.74 -1.37 -11.29
CA THR A 31 -3.42 -1.95 -10.13
C THR A 31 -4.91 -1.60 -10.14
N SER A 32 -5.70 -2.33 -9.34
CA SER A 32 -7.13 -2.06 -9.19
C SER A 32 -7.48 -0.74 -8.51
N ILE A 33 -6.52 -0.10 -7.83
CA ILE A 33 -6.74 1.20 -7.17
C ILE A 33 -6.40 2.40 -8.07
N GLY A 34 -5.85 2.14 -9.27
CA GLY A 34 -5.54 3.16 -10.27
C GLY A 34 -4.41 4.11 -9.87
N SER A 35 -4.17 5.13 -10.70
CA SER A 35 -3.12 6.14 -10.48
C SER A 35 -3.40 7.00 -9.25
N PRO A 36 -2.38 7.56 -8.57
CA PRO A 36 -2.58 8.33 -7.34
C PRO A 36 -3.49 9.56 -7.47
N ASP A 37 -3.64 10.14 -8.67
CA ASP A 37 -4.60 11.24 -8.94
C ASP A 37 -6.06 10.83 -8.77
N GLN A 38 -6.36 9.53 -8.83
CA GLN A 38 -7.70 8.97 -8.71
C GLN A 38 -7.97 8.40 -7.32
N TRP A 39 -6.97 8.41 -6.43
CA TRP A 39 -7.12 7.84 -5.11
C TRP A 39 -8.09 8.63 -4.26
N PRO A 40 -9.03 7.96 -3.56
CA PRO A 40 -9.95 8.63 -2.66
C PRO A 40 -9.18 9.35 -1.56
N GLN A 41 -9.69 10.50 -1.10
CA GLN A 41 -9.05 11.32 -0.06
C GLN A 41 -8.72 10.50 1.21
N ALA A 42 -9.57 9.53 1.57
CA ALA A 42 -9.33 8.63 2.69
C ALA A 42 -8.02 7.83 2.55
N LEU A 43 -7.72 7.30 1.36
CA LEU A 43 -6.45 6.60 1.11
C LEU A 43 -5.26 7.56 1.23
N GLN A 44 -5.39 8.77 0.68
CA GLN A 44 -4.33 9.77 0.74
C GLN A 44 -3.97 10.13 2.19
N ILE A 45 -4.98 10.35 3.04
CA ILE A 45 -4.80 10.64 4.47
C ILE A 45 -4.19 9.43 5.20
N SER A 46 -4.72 8.23 4.98
CA SER A 46 -4.20 7.01 5.58
C SER A 46 -2.74 6.76 5.23
N LEU A 47 -2.35 6.94 3.96
CA LEU A 47 -0.95 6.80 3.53
C LEU A 47 -0.05 7.89 4.11
N GLY A 48 -0.54 9.13 4.20
CA GLY A 48 0.17 10.18 4.92
C GLY A 48 0.48 9.77 6.36
N ASN A 49 -0.49 9.19 7.08
CA ASN A 49 -0.28 8.70 8.44
C ASN A 49 0.69 7.51 8.50
N VAL A 50 0.54 6.53 7.61
CA VAL A 50 1.42 5.33 7.56
C VAL A 50 2.87 5.76 7.32
N LEU A 51 3.13 6.58 6.29
CA LEU A 51 4.48 6.95 5.88
C LEU A 51 5.20 7.88 6.85
N ASN A 52 4.47 8.65 7.65
CA ASN A 52 5.05 9.58 8.63
C ASN A 52 5.09 9.01 10.06
N SER A 53 4.59 7.80 10.27
CA SER A 53 4.65 7.14 11.58
C SER A 53 6.00 6.48 11.83
N GLY A 54 6.53 6.65 13.04
CA GLY A 54 7.70 5.90 13.52
C GLY A 54 7.35 4.50 14.04
N PHE A 55 6.06 4.17 14.17
CA PHE A 55 5.61 2.82 14.55
C PHE A 55 5.46 1.93 13.31
N PRO A 56 5.71 0.62 13.40
CA PRO A 56 5.40 -0.33 12.33
C PRO A 56 3.92 -0.25 11.96
N MET A 57 3.62 0.01 10.68
CA MET A 57 2.25 0.10 10.17
C MET A 57 2.12 -0.60 8.83
N PHE A 58 1.06 -1.41 8.68
CA PHE A 58 0.66 -2.05 7.44
C PHE A 58 -0.78 -1.69 7.08
N LEU A 59 -1.07 -1.45 5.80
CA LEU A 59 -2.40 -1.10 5.30
C LEU A 59 -2.80 -1.99 4.11
N PHE A 60 -3.99 -2.57 4.17
CA PHE A 60 -4.68 -3.15 3.02
C PHE A 60 -5.72 -2.19 2.46
N TRP A 61 -5.76 -1.97 1.15
CA TRP A 61 -6.72 -1.08 0.51
C TRP A 61 -7.48 -1.66 -0.68
N GLY A 62 -8.79 -1.39 -0.75
CA GLY A 62 -9.63 -1.68 -1.92
C GLY A 62 -10.01 -3.16 -2.05
N ASP A 63 -10.58 -3.52 -3.20
CA ASP A 63 -11.17 -4.85 -3.43
C ASP A 63 -10.13 -5.97 -3.55
N ASP A 64 -8.96 -5.67 -4.12
CA ASP A 64 -7.82 -6.59 -4.16
C ASP A 64 -6.98 -6.59 -2.87
N LEU A 65 -7.35 -5.75 -1.89
CA LEU A 65 -6.61 -5.56 -0.65
C LEU A 65 -5.13 -5.28 -0.95
N VAL A 66 -4.89 -4.24 -1.73
CA VAL A 66 -3.56 -3.82 -2.15
C VAL A 66 -2.72 -3.46 -0.92
N CYS A 67 -1.50 -3.99 -0.87
CA CYS A 67 -0.59 -3.86 0.26
C CYS A 67 0.15 -2.51 0.27
N PHE A 68 0.18 -1.89 1.44
CA PHE A 68 0.98 -0.71 1.78
C PHE A 68 1.61 -0.92 3.16
N TYR A 69 2.81 -0.38 3.40
CA TYR A 69 3.46 -0.40 4.70
C TYR A 69 4.57 0.64 4.76
N ASN A 70 5.03 0.98 5.97
CA ASN A 70 6.13 1.92 6.17
C ASN A 70 7.46 1.21 6.47
N ASP A 71 8.54 2.00 6.51
CA ASP A 71 9.90 1.49 6.75
C ASP A 71 10.02 0.79 8.10
N ALA A 72 9.30 1.27 9.12
CA ALA A 72 9.28 0.65 10.44
C ALA A 72 8.67 -0.76 10.42
N PHE A 73 7.75 -1.05 9.49
CA PHE A 73 7.18 -2.38 9.31
C PHE A 73 8.04 -3.31 8.45
N ARG A 74 8.92 -2.76 7.59
CA ARG A 74 9.75 -3.54 6.66
C ARG A 74 10.47 -4.73 7.34
N PRO A 75 11.08 -4.62 8.53
CA PRO A 75 11.75 -5.74 9.19
C PRO A 75 10.84 -6.93 9.48
N SER A 76 9.55 -6.69 9.74
CA SER A 76 8.55 -7.74 9.98
C SER A 76 8.28 -8.62 8.76
N LEU A 77 8.67 -8.16 7.55
CA LEU A 77 8.55 -8.95 6.33
C LEU A 77 9.72 -9.93 6.12
N GLY A 78 10.75 -9.90 6.98
CA GLY A 78 11.96 -10.72 6.85
C GLY A 78 12.92 -10.22 5.77
N VAL A 79 14.21 -10.58 5.90
CA VAL A 79 15.28 -10.15 4.97
C VAL A 79 15.09 -10.72 3.56
N ASP A 80 14.78 -12.01 3.46
CA ASP A 80 14.47 -12.71 2.19
C ASP A 80 12.96 -12.98 2.04
N GLY A 81 12.12 -12.26 2.78
CA GLY A 81 10.70 -12.53 2.84
C GLY A 81 9.89 -11.76 1.80
N LYS A 82 8.81 -11.11 2.23
CA LYS A 82 7.77 -10.61 1.30
C LYS A 82 8.08 -9.24 0.68
N HIS A 83 9.16 -8.59 1.12
CA HIS A 83 9.55 -7.28 0.59
C HIS A 83 10.14 -7.40 -0.84
N PRO A 84 9.74 -6.56 -1.81
CA PRO A 84 8.67 -5.57 -1.72
C PRO A 84 7.28 -6.20 -1.91
N ALA A 85 6.36 -5.89 -0.99
CA ALA A 85 4.95 -6.26 -1.09
C ALA A 85 4.06 -5.11 -1.57
N ILE A 86 4.58 -3.87 -1.62
CA ILE A 86 3.84 -2.67 -2.05
C ILE A 86 3.15 -2.92 -3.39
N GLY A 87 1.87 -2.56 -3.47
CA GLY A 87 1.08 -2.63 -4.70
C GLY A 87 0.61 -4.03 -5.10
N LYS A 88 1.13 -5.10 -4.46
CA LYS A 88 0.66 -6.46 -4.68
C LYS A 88 -0.66 -6.72 -3.94
N LYS A 89 -1.43 -7.68 -4.46
CA LYS A 89 -2.68 -8.13 -3.83
C LYS A 89 -2.37 -8.92 -2.55
N ALA A 90 -3.07 -8.64 -1.45
CA ALA A 90 -2.86 -9.33 -0.18
C ALA A 90 -2.91 -10.85 -0.30
N LYS A 91 -3.88 -11.38 -1.05
CA LYS A 91 -4.05 -12.83 -1.23
C LYS A 91 -2.84 -13.52 -1.87
N VAL A 92 -2.12 -12.81 -2.74
CA VAL A 92 -0.89 -13.33 -3.37
C VAL A 92 0.28 -13.23 -2.42
N VAL A 93 0.35 -12.14 -1.64
CA VAL A 93 1.45 -11.89 -0.71
C VAL A 93 1.37 -12.80 0.52
N TRP A 94 0.17 -13.13 0.99
CA TRP A 94 -0.09 -13.86 2.22
C TRP A 94 -0.83 -15.18 1.97
N GLU A 95 -0.54 -15.84 0.85
CA GLU A 95 -1.24 -17.06 0.42
C GLU A 95 -1.25 -18.14 1.50
N GLU A 96 -0.15 -18.27 2.24
CA GLU A 96 0.10 -19.32 3.21
C GLU A 96 -0.72 -19.17 4.50
N ILE A 97 -1.18 -17.96 4.80
CA ILE A 97 -2.03 -17.64 5.95
C ILE A 97 -3.35 -16.97 5.53
N TRP A 98 -3.71 -17.05 4.25
CA TRP A 98 -4.86 -16.34 3.73
C TRP A 98 -6.17 -16.77 4.38
N ASP A 99 -6.32 -18.06 4.69
CA ASP A 99 -7.51 -18.58 5.34
C ASP A 99 -7.66 -18.05 6.79
N PHE A 100 -6.55 -17.72 7.45
CA PHE A 100 -6.56 -17.10 8.77
C PHE A 100 -6.87 -15.59 8.69
N ILE A 101 -6.18 -14.85 7.81
CA ILE A 101 -6.37 -13.40 7.64
C ILE A 101 -7.75 -13.08 7.03
N GLY A 102 -8.15 -13.85 6.02
CA GLY A 102 -9.37 -13.67 5.26
C GLY A 102 -10.63 -14.01 6.05
N ALA A 103 -10.57 -14.98 6.97
CA ALA A 103 -11.70 -15.37 7.82
C ALA A 103 -11.89 -14.46 9.05
N THR A 104 -10.79 -13.96 9.62
CA THR A 104 -10.82 -13.15 10.86
C THR A 104 -11.36 -11.74 10.62
N HIS A 105 -11.24 -11.24 9.39
CA HIS A 105 -11.62 -9.89 9.05
C HIS A 105 -12.86 -9.92 8.15
N ARG A 106 -13.94 -9.32 8.65
CA ARG A 106 -15.23 -9.16 7.95
C ARG A 106 -15.07 -8.14 6.82
N TRP A 107 -14.31 -8.47 5.77
CA TRP A 107 -14.01 -7.59 4.64
C TRP A 107 -15.19 -7.30 3.72
N ARG A 108 -16.41 -7.74 4.04
CA ARG A 108 -17.41 -8.02 2.99
C ARG A 108 -18.31 -6.85 2.60
N ASN A 109 -18.51 -5.80 3.40
CA ASN A 109 -19.69 -4.94 3.17
C ASN A 109 -19.52 -3.40 3.10
N GLU A 110 -18.32 -2.81 3.08
CA GLU A 110 -18.21 -1.36 2.82
C GLU A 110 -17.07 -1.04 1.84
N THR A 111 -17.37 -0.25 0.82
CA THR A 111 -16.54 0.14 -0.34
C THR A 111 -15.34 1.04 0.01
N ARG A 112 -14.83 0.98 1.24
CA ARG A 112 -13.73 1.82 1.77
C ARG A 112 -12.82 1.01 2.71
N LYS A 113 -12.40 -0.18 2.28
CA LYS A 113 -11.64 -1.13 3.11
C LYS A 113 -10.23 -0.58 3.36
N ALA A 114 -10.00 -0.20 4.61
CA ALA A 114 -8.69 0.06 5.18
C ALA A 114 -8.59 -0.81 6.44
N CYS A 115 -7.60 -1.70 6.48
CA CYS A 115 -7.21 -2.31 7.75
C CYS A 115 -5.76 -1.95 7.99
N LEU A 116 -5.58 -1.30 9.13
CA LEU A 116 -4.30 -0.87 9.63
C LEU A 116 -3.89 -1.86 10.72
N VAL A 117 -2.77 -2.54 10.52
CA VAL A 117 -2.15 -3.46 11.49
C VAL A 117 -0.84 -2.88 11.97
#